data_AF-A0A3M8EMH6-F1
#
_entry.id   AF-A0A3M8EMH6-F1
#
_cell.length_a   1.000
_cell.length_b   1.000
_cell.length_c   1.000
_cell.angle_alpha   90.00
_cell.angle_beta   90.00
_cell.angle_gamma   90.00
#
_symmetry.space_group_name_H-M   'P 1'
#
loop_
_entity.id
_entity.type
_entity.pdbx_description
1 polymer ?
#
loop_
_entity_poly.entity_id
_entity_poly.type
_entity_poly.pdbx_seq_one_letter_code
_entity_poly.pdbx_strand_id
1 'polypeptide(L)'
;MNGRREQKSPPPILESARTLWYAVKDEEVIFTDRINLYVGEEKLCEVPCLAICENYCEPNDILLLFCDAEWNSKGAIGCKSVEEAKAKAEKGYKGISSKWVHAEASKEELDNYLREVYEVDPNSEWWTIRCSFCGQEDVVMVASEHAQICHECIKQFHQVITEKEDA
;
A
#
# COMPACT_ATOMS: atom_id res chain seq x y z
N MET A 1 30.93 -13.99 10.89
CA MET A 1 30.75 -12.89 9.91
C MET A 1 29.96 -13.46 8.74
N ASN A 2 28.62 -13.39 8.78
CA ASN A 2 27.77 -13.94 7.73
C ASN A 2 26.81 -12.85 7.22
N GLY A 3 27.01 -12.49 5.95
CA GLY A 3 26.02 -12.02 4.98
C GLY A 3 25.04 -10.93 5.42
N ARG A 4 25.44 -9.65 5.31
CA ARG A 4 24.44 -8.61 5.01
C ARG A 4 23.91 -8.92 3.61
N ARG A 5 22.69 -9.49 3.51
CA ARG A 5 21.95 -9.50 2.25
C ARG A 5 21.89 -8.04 1.79
N GLU A 6 22.30 -7.76 0.55
CA GLU A 6 22.01 -6.49 -0.11
C GLU A 6 20.50 -6.31 -0.11
N GLN A 7 19.99 -5.59 0.88
CA GLN A 7 18.56 -5.47 1.10
C GLN A 7 18.07 -4.33 0.20
N LYS A 8 17.32 -4.71 -0.83
CA LYS A 8 16.86 -3.82 -1.89
C LYS A 8 16.01 -2.68 -1.31
N SER A 9 16.20 -1.48 -1.83
CA SER A 9 15.28 -0.37 -1.61
C SER A 9 13.85 -0.76 -1.99
N PRO A 10 12.83 -0.19 -1.35
CA PRO A 10 11.44 -0.38 -1.77
C PRO A 10 11.22 0.15 -3.19
N PRO A 11 10.17 -0.31 -3.87
CA PRO A 11 9.69 0.38 -5.07
C PRO A 11 9.22 1.81 -4.71
N PRO A 12 9.24 2.72 -5.69
CA PRO A 12 8.86 4.11 -5.47
C PRO A 12 7.35 4.27 -5.18
N ILE A 13 6.54 3.25 -5.50
CA ILE A 13 5.11 3.17 -5.20
C ILE A 13 4.81 1.82 -4.53
N LEU A 14 4.16 1.87 -3.35
CA LEU A 14 3.69 0.72 -2.57
C LEU A 14 2.23 0.93 -2.20
N GLU A 15 1.35 -0.06 -2.46
CA GLU A 15 -0.09 0.03 -2.12
C GLU A 15 -0.74 1.33 -2.60
N SER A 16 -0.47 1.73 -3.85
CA SER A 16 -0.94 3.01 -4.42
C SER A 16 -0.53 4.25 -3.60
N ALA A 17 0.59 4.18 -2.88
CA ALA A 17 1.17 5.28 -2.12
C ALA A 17 2.65 5.49 -2.50
N ARG A 18 3.07 6.75 -2.64
CA ARG A 18 4.45 7.11 -2.95
C ARG A 18 5.35 6.89 -1.75
N THR A 19 6.44 6.15 -1.92
CA THR A 19 7.43 5.93 -0.87
C THR A 19 8.22 7.22 -0.60
N LEU A 20 8.25 7.67 0.66
CA LEU A 20 9.02 8.83 1.10
C LEU A 20 10.27 8.42 1.89
N TRP A 21 10.09 7.48 2.82
CA TRP A 21 11.14 6.94 3.67
C TRP A 21 10.99 5.44 3.85
N TYR A 22 12.09 4.75 4.12
CA TYR A 22 12.04 3.35 4.52
C TYR A 22 13.07 3.04 5.59
N ALA A 23 12.83 1.96 6.32
CA ALA A 23 13.77 1.40 7.26
C ALA A 23 13.73 -0.12 7.18
N VAL A 24 14.91 -0.72 7.22
CA VAL A 24 15.09 -2.16 7.34
C VAL A 24 15.50 -2.47 8.76
N LYS A 25 14.77 -3.38 9.40
CA LYS A 25 15.09 -3.88 10.73
C LYS A 25 16.36 -4.73 10.67
N ASP A 26 17.34 -4.40 11.49
CA ASP A 26 18.51 -5.24 11.74
C ASP A 26 18.51 -5.76 13.19
N GLU A 27 19.62 -6.39 13.60
CA GLU A 27 19.78 -6.96 14.94
C GLU A 27 19.78 -5.91 16.07
N GLU A 28 20.04 -4.64 15.76
CA GLU A 28 20.07 -3.56 16.76
C GLU A 28 18.67 -3.03 17.09
N VAL A 29 17.68 -3.34 16.25
CA VAL A 29 16.29 -2.91 16.43
C VAL A 29 15.51 -4.00 17.16
N ILE A 30 14.82 -3.61 18.24
CA ILE A 30 14.05 -4.53 19.07
C ILE A 30 12.56 -4.33 18.80
N PHE A 31 11.87 -5.39 18.36
CA PHE A 31 10.41 -5.40 18.31
C PHE A 31 9.84 -5.44 19.73
N THR A 32 9.00 -4.46 20.07
CA THR A 32 8.49 -4.26 21.43
C THR A 32 7.05 -4.74 21.62
N ASP A 33 6.38 -5.15 20.54
CA ASP A 33 4.98 -5.53 20.50
C ASP A 33 3.98 -4.42 20.95
N ARG A 34 4.43 -3.16 21.01
CA ARG A 34 3.62 -2.00 21.46
C ARG A 34 2.71 -1.40 20.39
N ILE A 35 2.80 -1.90 19.15
CA ILE A 35 1.88 -1.53 18.07
C ILE A 35 0.83 -2.63 17.99
N ASN A 36 -0.44 -2.24 18.09
CA ASN A 36 -1.58 -3.14 17.95
C ASN A 36 -2.21 -2.93 16.58
N LEU A 37 -1.69 -3.65 15.58
CA LEU A 37 -2.23 -3.69 14.23
C LEU A 37 -2.79 -5.10 14.00
N TYR A 38 -4.01 -5.20 13.50
CA TYR A 38 -4.67 -6.48 13.25
C TYR A 38 -5.01 -6.61 11.77
N VAL A 39 -4.79 -7.80 11.22
CA VAL A 39 -5.11 -8.18 9.84
C VAL A 39 -6.14 -9.29 9.94
N GLY A 40 -7.42 -8.93 9.74
CA GLY A 40 -8.52 -9.81 10.12
C GLY A 40 -8.55 -9.99 11.64
N GLU A 41 -8.51 -11.24 12.09
CA GLU A 41 -8.55 -11.60 13.52
C GLU A 41 -7.16 -11.75 14.15
N GLU A 42 -6.09 -11.68 13.34
CA GLU A 42 -4.72 -11.90 13.79
C GLU A 42 -3.98 -10.58 14.02
N LYS A 43 -3.26 -10.49 15.13
CA LYS A 43 -2.35 -9.36 15.37
C LYS A 43 -1.14 -9.50 14.45
N LEU A 44 -0.83 -8.45 13.70
CA LEU A 44 0.40 -8.39 12.91
C LEU A 44 1.60 -8.40 13.86
N CYS A 45 2.42 -9.43 13.72
CA CYS A 45 3.68 -9.61 14.44
C CYS A 45 4.80 -8.74 13.85
N GLU A 46 6.02 -8.95 14.34
CA GLU A 46 7.23 -8.34 13.81
C GLU A 46 7.38 -8.52 12.30
N VAL A 47 7.73 -7.43 11.60
CA VAL A 47 8.08 -7.43 10.18
C VAL A 47 9.49 -6.87 9.97
N PRO A 48 10.20 -7.30 8.90
CA PRO A 48 11.57 -6.87 8.65
C PRO A 48 11.69 -5.47 8.05
N CYS A 49 10.64 -4.93 7.43
CA CYS A 49 10.70 -3.70 6.65
C CYS A 49 9.56 -2.75 7.03
N LEU A 50 9.85 -1.46 7.11
CA LEU A 50 8.87 -0.40 7.31
C LEU A 50 9.03 0.66 6.21
N ALA A 51 7.91 1.16 5.69
CA ALA A 51 7.89 2.28 4.76
C ALA A 51 6.98 3.39 5.27
N ILE A 52 7.38 4.64 5.06
CA ILE A 52 6.53 5.81 5.24
C ILE A 52 6.19 6.30 3.85
N CYS A 53 4.91 6.28 3.53
CA CYS A 53 4.40 6.62 2.21
C CYS A 53 3.39 7.76 2.29
N GLU A 54 3.16 8.43 1.18
CA GLU A 54 2.07 9.38 1.00
C GLU A 54 1.06 8.82 0.00
N ASN A 55 -0.20 8.81 0.39
CA ASN A 55 -1.29 8.28 -0.44
C ASN A 55 -1.44 9.10 -1.74
N TYR A 56 -1.58 8.43 -2.88
CA TYR A 56 -1.83 9.12 -4.16
C TYR A 56 -3.24 9.71 -4.24
N CYS A 57 -4.24 9.06 -3.63
CA CYS A 57 -5.63 9.49 -3.71
C CYS A 57 -5.92 10.71 -2.84
N GLU A 58 -5.25 10.81 -1.69
CA GLU A 58 -5.42 11.89 -0.73
C GLU A 58 -4.05 12.46 -0.36
N PRO A 59 -3.57 13.47 -1.10
CA PRO A 59 -2.32 14.13 -0.78
C PRO A 59 -2.33 14.63 0.67
N ASN A 60 -1.21 14.49 1.39
CA ASN A 60 -1.05 14.66 2.84
C ASN A 60 -1.55 13.52 3.74
N ASP A 61 -2.18 12.47 3.22
CA ASP A 61 -2.43 11.24 4.00
C ASP A 61 -1.14 10.40 4.07
N ILE A 62 -0.52 10.37 5.25
CA ILE A 62 0.74 9.67 5.48
C ILE A 62 0.46 8.28 6.05
N LEU A 63 1.00 7.27 5.39
CA LEU A 63 0.86 5.87 5.78
C LEU A 63 2.19 5.34 6.32
N LEU A 64 2.13 4.68 7.48
CA LEU A 64 3.19 3.79 7.94
C LEU A 64 2.83 2.36 7.52
N LEU A 65 3.55 1.83 6.54
CA LEU A 65 3.37 0.48 6.02
C LEU A 65 4.33 -0.50 6.70
N PHE A 66 3.81 -1.68 7.01
CA PHE A 66 4.52 -2.79 7.64
C PHE A 66 4.74 -3.87 6.60
N CYS A 67 5.97 -4.05 6.12
CA CYS A 67 6.25 -4.86 4.95
C CYS A 67 7.13 -6.08 5.26
N ASP A 68 6.94 -7.16 4.51
CA ASP A 68 7.89 -8.28 4.52
C ASP A 68 9.22 -7.92 3.82
N ALA A 69 10.13 -8.89 3.72
CA ALA A 69 11.46 -8.69 3.17
C ALA A 69 11.46 -8.37 1.66
N GLU A 70 10.33 -8.57 0.98
CA GLU A 70 10.14 -8.29 -0.45
C GLU A 70 9.30 -7.02 -0.66
N TRP A 71 9.08 -6.24 0.39
CA TRP A 71 8.27 -5.02 0.39
C TRP A 71 6.77 -5.23 0.15
N ASN A 72 6.24 -6.45 0.31
CA ASN A 72 4.79 -6.64 0.28
C ASN A 72 4.19 -6.12 1.60
N SER A 73 3.23 -5.21 1.51
CA SER A 73 2.54 -4.67 2.69
C SER A 73 1.73 -5.76 3.40
N LYS A 74 1.89 -5.84 4.71
CA LYS A 74 1.10 -6.70 5.60
C LYS A 74 0.15 -5.88 6.46
N GLY A 75 0.20 -4.56 6.38
CA GLY A 75 -0.68 -3.68 7.12
C GLY A 75 -0.24 -2.23 7.06
N ALA A 76 -1.14 -1.33 7.41
CA ALA A 76 -0.93 0.11 7.34
C ALA A 76 -1.49 0.82 8.58
N ILE A 77 -0.86 1.93 8.95
CA ILE A 77 -1.38 2.87 9.96
C ILE A 77 -1.38 4.27 9.37
N GLY A 78 -2.54 4.94 9.39
CA GLY A 78 -2.65 6.36 9.06
C GLY A 78 -1.96 7.26 10.10
N CYS A 79 -1.26 8.27 9.61
CA CYS A 79 -0.48 9.24 10.36
C CYS A 79 -0.71 10.64 9.79
N LYS A 80 -0.60 11.68 10.63
CA LYS A 80 -0.77 13.07 10.20
C LYS A 80 0.50 13.67 9.61
N SER A 81 1.65 13.05 9.86
CA SER A 81 2.94 13.50 9.32
C SER A 81 3.98 12.37 9.33
N VAL A 82 5.09 12.61 8.64
CA VAL A 82 6.27 11.72 8.63
C VAL A 82 6.86 11.57 10.03
N GLU A 83 6.90 12.64 10.83
CA GLU A 83 7.41 12.62 12.20
C GLU A 83 6.54 11.76 13.11
N GLU A 84 5.20 11.84 12.96
CA GLU A 84 4.29 10.95 13.68
C GLU A 84 4.52 9.49 13.30
N ALA A 85 4.68 9.21 12.00
CA ALA A 85 4.97 7.86 11.52
C ALA A 85 6.28 7.31 12.09
N LYS A 86 7.36 8.10 12.07
CA LYS A 86 8.65 7.74 12.70
C LYS A 86 8.51 7.49 14.20
N ALA A 87 7.78 8.35 14.91
CA ALA A 87 7.55 8.20 16.35
C ALA A 87 6.69 6.97 16.69
N LYS A 88 5.68 6.64 15.87
CA LYS A 88 4.90 5.40 16.01
C LYS A 88 5.76 4.17 15.76
N ALA A 89 6.55 4.17 14.70
CA ALA A 89 7.48 3.09 14.39
C ALA A 89 8.45 2.83 15.55
N GLU A 90 9.06 3.88 16.12
CA GLU A 90 9.96 3.76 17.29
C GLU A 90 9.29 3.12 18.51
N LYS A 91 7.97 3.33 18.71
CA LYS A 91 7.24 2.67 19.80
C LYS A 91 7.23 1.16 19.61
N GLY A 92 6.99 0.66 18.39
CA GLY A 92 6.93 -0.77 18.06
C GLY A 92 8.27 -1.43 17.76
N TYR A 93 9.24 -0.63 17.30
CA TYR A 93 10.55 -1.04 16.84
C TYR A 93 11.59 -0.11 17.47
N LYS A 94 11.98 -0.42 18.70
CA LYS A 94 12.93 0.41 19.46
C LYS A 94 14.28 0.41 18.75
N GLY A 95 14.79 1.60 18.45
CA GLY A 95 16.04 1.82 17.71
C GLY A 95 15.86 2.07 16.21
N ILE A 96 14.65 1.90 15.66
CA ILE A 96 14.42 2.07 14.21
C ILE A 96 14.64 3.53 13.75
N SER A 97 14.54 4.51 14.65
CA SER A 97 14.73 5.93 14.32
C SER A 97 16.08 6.25 13.68
N SER A 98 17.13 5.45 13.95
CA SER A 98 18.45 5.60 13.33
C SER A 98 18.60 4.91 11.97
N LYS A 99 17.57 4.17 11.53
CA LYS A 99 17.59 3.32 10.34
C LYS A 99 16.81 3.91 9.16
N TRP A 100 16.17 5.07 9.33
CA TRP A 100 15.40 5.72 8.27
C TRP A 100 16.30 6.23 7.14
N VAL A 101 15.98 5.81 5.92
CA VAL A 101 16.60 6.27 4.67
C VAL A 101 15.55 7.03 3.87
N HIS A 102 15.93 8.22 3.39
CA HIS A 102 15.09 9.01 2.47
C HIS A 102 15.09 8.36 1.09
N ALA A 103 13.91 8.17 0.50
CA ALA A 103 13.73 7.42 -0.75
C ALA A 103 12.64 7.99 -1.66
N GLU A 104 12.30 9.27 -1.48
CA GLU A 104 11.36 9.94 -2.37
C GLU A 104 11.93 10.00 -3.79
N ALA A 105 11.22 9.35 -4.71
CA ALA A 105 11.54 9.37 -6.14
C ALA A 105 11.10 10.69 -6.78
N SER A 106 11.84 11.12 -7.80
CA SER A 106 11.45 12.26 -8.61
C SER A 106 10.15 11.99 -9.38
N LYS A 107 9.48 13.07 -9.82
CA LYS A 107 8.28 12.94 -10.64
C LYS A 107 8.52 12.10 -11.90
N GLU A 108 9.65 12.27 -12.56
CA GLU A 108 9.98 11.51 -13.77
C GLU A 108 10.13 10.01 -13.48
N GLU A 109 10.79 9.65 -12.38
CA GLU A 109 10.93 8.25 -11.95
C GLU A 109 9.58 7.62 -11.62
N LEU A 110 8.69 8.36 -10.93
CA LEU A 110 7.33 7.90 -10.63
C LEU A 110 6.51 7.72 -11.91
N ASP A 111 6.54 8.69 -12.82
CA ASP A 111 5.82 8.64 -14.09
C ASP A 111 6.29 7.46 -14.94
N ASN A 112 7.60 7.18 -14.97
CA ASN A 112 8.15 6.02 -15.68
C ASN A 112 7.73 4.71 -15.01
N TYR A 113 7.79 4.63 -13.68
CA TYR A 113 7.36 3.44 -12.94
C TYR A 113 5.88 3.12 -13.19
N LEU A 114 5.03 4.13 -13.23
CA LEU A 114 3.60 3.97 -13.52
C LEU A 114 3.34 3.44 -14.94
N ARG A 115 4.09 3.91 -15.93
CA ARG A 115 3.95 3.43 -17.31
C ARG A 115 4.50 2.02 -17.50
N GLU A 116 5.62 1.70 -16.88
CA GLU A 116 6.34 0.45 -17.13
C GLU A 116 5.87 -0.71 -16.24
N VAL A 117 5.47 -0.43 -15.00
CA VAL A 117 5.11 -1.46 -14.01
C VAL A 117 3.61 -1.55 -13.81
N TYR A 118 2.91 -0.41 -13.75
CA TYR A 118 1.45 -0.39 -13.62
C TYR A 118 0.72 -0.31 -14.96
N GLU A 119 1.43 -0.02 -16.07
CA GLU A 119 0.86 0.12 -17.41
C GLU A 119 -0.27 1.16 -17.49
N VAL A 120 -0.17 2.24 -16.71
CA VAL A 120 -1.17 3.33 -16.64
C VAL A 120 -0.60 4.67 -17.10
N ASP A 121 -1.48 5.60 -17.50
CA ASP A 121 -1.11 7.00 -17.73
C ASP A 121 -0.90 7.70 -16.38
N PRO A 122 0.29 8.25 -16.09
CA PRO A 122 0.54 8.96 -14.83
C PRO A 122 -0.36 10.17 -14.58
N ASN A 123 -0.99 10.72 -15.62
CA ASN A 123 -1.92 11.84 -15.52
C ASN A 123 -3.39 11.38 -15.32
N SER A 124 -3.65 10.07 -15.33
CA SER A 124 -4.97 9.50 -15.04
C SER A 124 -5.17 9.30 -13.54
N GLU A 125 -6.42 9.04 -13.13
CA GLU A 125 -6.78 8.66 -11.76
C GLU A 125 -6.55 7.16 -11.51
N TRP A 126 -5.38 6.63 -11.87
CA TRP A 126 -5.05 5.20 -11.79
C TRP A 126 -5.14 4.61 -10.37
N TRP A 127 -5.06 5.47 -9.36
CA TRP A 127 -5.24 5.12 -7.94
C TRP A 127 -6.71 4.93 -7.55
N THR A 128 -7.67 5.27 -8.42
CA THR A 128 -9.10 5.10 -8.14
C THR A 128 -9.60 3.72 -8.54
N ILE A 129 -10.20 3.01 -7.58
CA ILE A 129 -10.91 1.76 -7.85
C ILE A 129 -12.28 2.12 -8.44
N ARG A 130 -12.39 2.10 -9.77
CA ARG A 130 -13.63 2.45 -10.48
C ARG A 130 -14.17 1.28 -11.27
N CYS A 131 -15.48 1.09 -11.19
CA CYS A 131 -16.21 0.12 -11.99
C CYS A 131 -15.99 0.38 -13.49
N SER A 132 -15.53 -0.63 -14.22
CA SER A 132 -15.32 -0.57 -15.67
C SER A 132 -16.62 -0.35 -16.46
N PHE A 133 -17.79 -0.52 -15.83
CA PHE A 133 -19.10 -0.43 -16.48
C PHE A 133 -19.80 0.91 -16.22
N CYS A 134 -19.83 1.37 -14.97
CA CYS A 134 -20.52 2.62 -14.60
C CYS A 134 -19.57 3.77 -14.20
N GLY A 135 -18.26 3.51 -14.09
CA GLY A 135 -17.26 4.50 -13.69
C GLY A 135 -17.33 4.94 -12.23
N GLN A 136 -18.26 4.39 -11.43
CA GLN A 136 -18.41 4.72 -10.01
C GLN A 136 -17.40 3.95 -9.15
N GLU A 137 -17.02 4.56 -8.04
CA GLU A 137 -16.23 3.94 -6.98
C GLU A 137 -17.15 3.08 -6.09
N ASP A 138 -16.68 1.91 -5.67
CA ASP A 138 -17.40 1.04 -4.75
C ASP A 138 -16.38 0.32 -3.84
N VAL A 139 -16.80 0.04 -2.61
CA VAL A 139 -16.00 -0.70 -1.62
C VAL A 139 -16.02 -2.20 -1.93
N VAL A 140 -17.08 -2.67 -2.60
CA VAL A 140 -17.24 -4.08 -2.99
C VAL A 140 -17.09 -4.20 -4.51
N MET A 141 -15.90 -4.62 -4.92
CA MET A 141 -15.54 -4.78 -6.32
C MET A 141 -15.17 -6.22 -6.61
N VAL A 142 -15.72 -6.77 -7.69
CA VAL A 142 -15.26 -8.04 -8.25
C VAL A 142 -14.29 -7.69 -9.37
N ALA A 143 -13.02 -8.07 -9.21
CA ALA A 143 -11.97 -7.79 -10.17
C ALA A 143 -11.57 -9.06 -10.93
N SER A 144 -11.22 -8.85 -12.20
CA SER A 144 -10.55 -9.80 -13.09
C SER A 144 -9.30 -9.12 -13.66
N GLU A 145 -8.55 -9.83 -14.51
CA GLU A 145 -7.37 -9.28 -15.19
C GLU A 145 -7.69 -8.05 -16.08
N HIS A 146 -8.91 -7.95 -16.62
CA HIS A 146 -9.24 -6.94 -17.63
C HIS A 146 -10.37 -5.99 -17.25
N ALA A 147 -11.08 -6.26 -16.15
CA ALA A 147 -12.21 -5.46 -15.73
C ALA A 147 -12.46 -5.64 -14.24
N GLN A 148 -13.01 -4.59 -13.64
CA GLN A 148 -13.56 -4.64 -12.29
C GLN A 148 -14.99 -4.11 -12.33
N ILE A 149 -15.89 -4.77 -11.61
CA ILE A 149 -17.32 -4.46 -11.60
C ILE A 149 -17.79 -4.24 -10.17
N CYS A 150 -18.54 -3.16 -9.96
CA CYS A 150 -19.13 -2.85 -8.66
C CYS A 150 -20.36 -3.71 -8.39
N HIS A 151 -20.73 -3.79 -7.12
CA HIS A 151 -21.88 -4.57 -6.66
C HIS A 151 -23.19 -4.12 -7.32
N GLU A 152 -23.37 -2.82 -7.52
CA GLU A 152 -24.58 -2.28 -8.15
C GLU A 152 -24.71 -2.69 -9.62
N CYS A 153 -23.61 -2.69 -10.39
CA CYS A 153 -23.63 -3.19 -11.77
C CYS A 153 -23.89 -4.70 -11.83
N ILE A 154 -23.35 -5.48 -10.88
CA ILE A 154 -23.65 -6.92 -10.77
C ILE A 154 -25.16 -7.13 -10.56
N LYS A 155 -25.78 -6.42 -9.61
CA LYS A 155 -27.23 -6.54 -9.36
C LYS A 155 -28.06 -6.22 -10.60
N GLN A 156 -27.72 -5.13 -11.29
CA GLN A 156 -28.41 -4.70 -12.50
C GLN A 156 -28.30 -5.76 -13.61
N PHE A 157 -27.10 -6.27 -13.87
CA PHE A 157 -26.92 -7.31 -14.89
C PHE A 157 -27.59 -8.62 -14.51
N HIS A 158 -27.54 -9.03 -13.24
CA HIS A 158 -28.22 -10.23 -12.78
C HIS A 158 -29.72 -10.15 -13.04
N GLN A 159 -30.37 -9.04 -12.70
CA GLN A 159 -31.81 -8.83 -12.95
C GLN A 159 -32.15 -8.96 -14.45
N VAL A 160 -31.38 -8.29 -15.32
CA VAL A 160 -31.59 -8.34 -16.77
C VAL A 160 -31.42 -9.74 -17.35
N ILE A 161 -30.48 -10.52 -16.81
CA ILE A 161 -30.26 -11.91 -17.24
C ILE A 161 -31.44 -12.79 -16.83
N THR A 162 -31.85 -12.73 -15.55
CA THR A 162 -32.97 -13.55 -15.05
C THR A 162 -34.29 -13.23 -15.75
N GLU A 163 -34.59 -11.95 -16.00
CA GLU A 163 -35.82 -11.53 -16.71
C GLU A 163 -35.85 -12.01 -18.17
N LYS A 164 -34.69 -12.27 -18.78
CA LYS A 164 -34.59 -12.80 -20.14
C LYS A 164 -34.63 -14.33 -20.22
N GLU A 165 -34.24 -15.02 -19.17
CA GLU A 165 -34.33 -16.49 -19.11
C GLU A 165 -35.76 -16.97 -18.82
N ASP A 166 -36.57 -16.13 -18.18
CA ASP A 166 -37.99 -16.37 -17.88
C ASP A 166 -38.96 -15.92 -19.01
N ALA A 167 -38.44 -15.39 -20.13
CA ALA A 167 -39.22 -14.85 -21.26
C ALA A 167 -39.15 -15.73 -22.52
#